data_AF-A0AAN8TQ79-F1
#
_entry.id   AF-A0AAN8TQ79-F1
#
_cell.length_a   1.000
_cell.length_b   1.000
_cell.length_c   1.000
_cell.angle_alpha   90.00
_cell.angle_beta   90.00
_cell.angle_gamma   90.00
#
_symmetry.space_group_name_H-M   'P 1'
#
loop_
_entity.id
_entity.type
_entity.pdbx_description
1 polymer ?
#
loop_
_entity_poly.entity_id
_entity_poly.type
_entity_poly.pdbx_seq_one_letter_code
_entity_poly.pdbx_strand_id
1 'polypeptide(L)'
;MDKLEKFGIQVPRECAYCGLTDETFIHLYFDCQITKDLWRRLCIRLDYPRAIQGWETEVRWVCLMAKKNLGQAEIVCSVFGMLVYIIWRERNRIRFQHGKVEAENLLKEVLMHMHIKGQTRAAWQCALQNLPVYP
;
A
#
# COMPACT_ATOMS: atom_id res chain seq x y z
N MET A 1 -8.91 -0.49 -17.85
CA MET A 1 -10.23 -1.11 -18.07
C MET A 1 -10.37 -1.55 -19.54
N ASP A 2 -9.89 -0.76 -20.50
CA ASP A 2 -9.94 -0.99 -21.96
C ASP A 2 -9.50 -2.36 -22.47
N LYS A 3 -8.59 -3.06 -21.79
CA LYS A 3 -8.13 -4.38 -22.23
C LYS A 3 -9.16 -5.48 -21.98
N LEU A 4 -9.95 -5.40 -20.91
CA LEU A 4 -10.94 -6.43 -20.54
C LEU A 4 -12.23 -6.31 -21.35
N GLU A 5 -12.65 -5.08 -21.66
CA GLU A 5 -13.79 -4.82 -22.55
C GLU A 5 -13.55 -5.39 -23.96
N LYS A 6 -12.30 -5.36 -24.45
CA LYS A 6 -11.90 -6.01 -25.72
C LYS A 6 -12.08 -7.53 -25.71
N PHE A 7 -12.09 -8.17 -24.55
CA PHE A 7 -12.35 -9.61 -24.39
C PHE A 7 -13.81 -9.90 -24.01
N GLY A 8 -14.71 -8.92 -24.10
CA GLY A 8 -16.13 -9.09 -23.77
C GLY A 8 -16.44 -9.23 -22.27
N ILE A 9 -15.46 -9.01 -21.39
CA ILE A 9 -15.64 -9.09 -19.95
C ILE A 9 -16.14 -7.74 -19.44
N GLN A 10 -17.41 -7.69 -19.04
CA GLN A 10 -18.03 -6.51 -18.42
C GLN A 10 -17.61 -6.42 -16.96
N VAL A 11 -16.88 -5.38 -16.60
CA VAL A 11 -16.43 -5.12 -15.22
C VAL A 11 -16.95 -3.73 -14.82
N PRO A 12 -17.46 -3.54 -13.58
CA PRO A 12 -17.96 -2.23 -13.14
C PRO A 12 -16.88 -1.16 -13.32
N ARG A 13 -17.23 0.03 -13.81
CA ARG A 13 -16.23 1.08 -14.09
C ARG A 13 -15.74 1.76 -12.83
N GLU A 14 -16.60 1.83 -11.82
CA GLU A 14 -16.36 2.43 -10.53
C GLU A 14 -15.23 1.73 -9.80
N CYS A 15 -14.41 2.50 -9.07
CA CYS A 15 -13.30 1.99 -8.28
C CYS A 15 -13.72 0.84 -7.36
N ALA A 16 -12.95 -0.26 -7.39
CA ALA A 16 -13.22 -1.45 -6.57
C ALA A 16 -13.22 -1.16 -5.05
N TYR A 17 -12.60 -0.06 -4.63
CA TYR A 17 -12.50 0.34 -3.24
C TYR A 17 -13.59 1.32 -2.83
N CYS A 18 -13.61 2.52 -3.42
CA CYS A 18 -14.53 3.57 -2.98
C CYS A 18 -15.90 3.50 -3.68
N GLY A 19 -15.99 2.93 -4.88
CA GLY A 19 -17.21 2.92 -5.68
C GLY A 19 -17.71 4.29 -6.15
N LEU A 20 -16.95 5.37 -5.96
CA LEU A 20 -17.41 6.75 -6.20
C LEU A 20 -16.97 7.34 -7.54
N THR A 21 -15.85 6.87 -8.08
CA THR A 21 -15.25 7.40 -9.32
C THR A 21 -14.72 6.27 -10.17
N ASP A 22 -14.59 6.49 -11.47
CA ASP A 22 -14.02 5.52 -12.39
C ASP A 22 -12.62 5.06 -11.97
N GLU A 23 -12.39 3.76 -12.07
CA GLU A 23 -11.12 3.15 -11.71
C GLU A 23 -10.06 3.46 -12.77
N THR A 24 -9.17 4.40 -12.43
CA THR A 24 -7.92 4.62 -13.15
C THR A 24 -6.74 4.13 -12.29
N PHE A 25 -5.58 3.98 -12.92
CA PHE A 25 -4.35 3.66 -12.19
C PHE A 25 -4.04 4.72 -11.11
N ILE A 26 -4.18 6.01 -11.46
CA ILE A 26 -3.91 7.12 -10.56
C ILE A 26 -4.92 7.11 -9.41
N HIS A 27 -6.21 6.92 -9.73
CA HIS A 27 -7.25 6.76 -8.72
C HIS A 27 -6.94 5.61 -7.75
N LEU A 28 -6.64 4.43 -8.28
CA LEU A 28 -6.34 3.24 -7.49
C LEU A 28 -5.18 3.46 -6.51
N TYR A 29 -4.09 4.09 -6.97
CA TYR A 29 -2.88 4.32 -6.17
C TYR A 29 -2.78 5.76 -5.68
N PHE A 30 -3.63 6.04 -4.68
CA PHE A 30 -3.60 7.21 -3.79
C PHE A 30 -4.43 8.43 -4.18
N ASP A 31 -5.24 8.41 -5.23
CA ASP A 31 -6.34 9.38 -5.38
C ASP A 31 -7.64 8.86 -4.74
N CYS A 32 -7.81 7.55 -4.66
CA CYS A 32 -8.84 6.88 -3.87
C CYS A 32 -8.59 7.11 -2.38
N GLN A 33 -9.59 7.64 -1.67
CA GLN A 33 -9.46 7.95 -0.25
C GLN A 33 -9.10 6.72 0.60
N ILE A 34 -9.61 5.53 0.24
CA ILE A 34 -9.34 4.28 0.99
C ILE A 34 -7.87 3.87 0.88
N THR A 35 -7.31 3.84 -0.34
CA THR A 35 -5.90 3.45 -0.53
C THR A 35 -4.94 4.53 -0.04
N LYS A 36 -5.33 5.81 -0.17
CA LYS A 36 -4.63 6.96 0.45
C LYS A 36 -4.57 6.83 1.97
N ASP A 37 -5.69 6.50 2.63
CA ASP A 37 -5.73 6.34 4.09
C ASP A 37 -4.99 5.11 4.59
N LEU A 38 -4.93 4.02 3.81
CA LEU A 38 -4.07 2.89 4.11
C LEU A 38 -2.60 3.31 4.15
N TRP A 39 -2.14 4.03 3.12
CA TRP A 39 -0.76 4.50 3.08
C TRP A 39 -0.47 5.49 4.20
N ARG A 40 -1.37 6.43 4.46
CA ARG A 40 -1.25 7.40 5.56
C ARG A 40 -1.05 6.72 6.91
N ARG A 41 -1.87 5.71 7.22
CA ARG A 41 -1.77 4.94 8.47
C ARG A 41 -0.44 4.19 8.58
N LEU A 42 0.05 3.63 7.48
CA LEU A 42 1.36 2.98 7.44
C LEU A 42 2.49 3.99 7.66
N CYS A 43 2.45 5.15 7.00
CA CYS A 43 3.44 6.21 7.21
C CYS A 43 3.47 6.69 8.67
N ILE A 44 2.32 6.87 9.32
CA ILE A 44 2.25 7.22 10.75
C ILE A 44 2.96 6.16 11.61
N ARG A 45 2.73 4.86 11.35
CA ARG A 45 3.40 3.79 12.11
C ARG A 45 4.89 3.68 11.84
N LEU A 46 5.33 4.11 10.67
CA LEU A 46 6.75 4.17 10.28
C LEU A 46 7.46 5.44 10.78
N ASP A 47 6.78 6.25 11.59
CA ASP A 47 7.25 7.55 12.10
C ASP A 47 7.49 8.60 11.00
N TYR A 48 6.63 8.60 9.98
CA TYR A 48 6.57 9.60 8.93
C TYR A 48 5.16 10.19 8.82
N PRO A 49 4.68 10.99 9.80
CA PRO A 49 3.36 11.60 9.74
C PRO A 49 3.32 12.68 8.65
N ARG A 50 2.97 12.28 7.42
CA ARG A 50 2.92 13.16 6.24
C ARG A 50 1.58 13.09 5.54
N ALA A 51 1.21 14.18 4.87
CA ALA A 51 0.08 14.20 3.96
C ALA A 51 0.41 13.37 2.71
N ILE A 52 -0.41 12.36 2.44
CA ILE A 52 -0.26 11.52 1.25
C ILE A 52 -0.73 12.29 0.03
N GLN A 53 0.14 12.33 -0.99
CA GLN A 53 -0.09 12.98 -2.27
C GLN A 53 -0.44 11.92 -3.33
N GLY A 54 -0.56 12.35 -4.59
CA GLY A 54 -0.78 11.44 -5.72
C GLY A 54 0.42 10.53 -5.98
N TRP A 55 0.15 9.46 -6.74
CA TRP A 55 1.09 8.38 -7.10
C TRP A 55 2.54 8.82 -7.35
N GLU A 56 2.77 9.76 -8.28
CA GLU A 56 4.12 10.14 -8.69
C GLU A 56 4.94 10.76 -7.54
N THR A 57 4.27 11.54 -6.69
CA THR A 57 4.92 12.18 -5.54
C THR A 57 5.29 11.14 -4.49
N GLU A 58 4.43 10.16 -4.26
CA GLU A 58 4.67 9.06 -3.33
C GLU A 58 5.81 8.15 -3.81
N VAL A 59 5.81 7.77 -5.09
CA VAL A 59 6.91 7.00 -5.68
C VAL A 59 8.23 7.76 -5.57
N ARG A 60 8.23 9.06 -5.90
CA ARG A 60 9.43 9.90 -5.79
C ARG A 60 9.96 9.93 -4.35
N TRP A 61 9.08 10.08 -3.36
CA TRP A 61 9.46 10.06 -1.96
C TRP A 61 10.07 8.71 -1.55
N VAL A 62 9.47 7.60 -1.94
CA VAL A 62 10.00 6.25 -1.66
C VAL A 62 11.34 6.03 -2.35
N CYS A 63 11.52 6.49 -3.59
CA CYS A 63 12.81 6.43 -4.29
C CYS A 63 13.89 7.26 -3.60
N LEU A 64 13.55 8.41 -3.01
CA LEU A 64 14.49 9.20 -2.21
C LEU A 64 14.84 8.49 -0.90
N MET A 65 13.86 7.83 -0.26
CA MET A 65 14.11 6.99 0.91
C MET A 65 15.05 5.83 0.58
N ALA A 66 14.85 5.14 -0.54
CA ALA A 66 15.68 4.01 -0.97
C ALA A 66 17.18 4.34 -1.12
N LYS A 67 17.52 5.61 -1.33
CA LYS A 67 18.92 6.08 -1.42
C LYS A 67 19.57 6.27 -0.05
N LYS A 68 18.80 6.28 1.04
CA LYS A 68 19.33 6.38 2.40
C LYS A 68 19.79 5.01 2.87
N ASN A 69 21.02 4.92 3.38
CA ASN A 69 21.61 3.67 3.85
C ASN A 69 21.20 3.38 5.32
N LEU A 70 19.89 3.26 5.56
CA LEU A 70 19.30 3.11 6.89
C LEU A 70 18.28 1.97 6.90
N GLY A 71 18.23 1.17 7.97
CA GLY A 71 17.24 0.09 8.11
C GLY A 71 15.80 0.58 8.00
N GLN A 72 15.50 1.79 8.49
CA GLN A 72 14.18 2.41 8.36
C GLN A 72 13.81 2.69 6.89
N ALA A 73 14.79 3.05 6.05
CA ALA A 73 14.55 3.26 4.62
C ALA A 73 14.18 1.94 3.92
N GLU A 74 14.86 0.84 4.24
CA GLU A 74 14.49 -0.48 3.72
C GLU A 74 13.08 -0.88 4.14
N ILE A 75 12.70 -0.64 5.40
CA ILE A 75 11.35 -0.90 5.91
C ILE A 75 10.33 -0.12 5.08
N VAL A 76 10.54 1.19 4.91
CA VAL A 76 9.64 2.07 4.13
C VAL A 76 9.47 1.55 2.70
N CYS A 77 10.56 1.25 2.00
CA CYS A 77 10.50 0.75 0.63
C CYS A 77 9.78 -0.60 0.54
N SER A 78 10.05 -1.51 1.48
CA SER A 78 9.41 -2.82 1.49
C SER A 78 7.92 -2.75 1.86
N VAL A 79 7.54 -1.87 2.78
CA VAL A 79 6.13 -1.65 3.15
C VAL A 79 5.37 -1.04 1.98
N PHE A 80 5.97 -0.07 1.28
CA PHE A 80 5.35 0.52 0.09
C PHE A 80 5.13 -0.52 -1.01
N GLY A 81 6.15 -1.35 -1.30
CA GLY A 81 6.02 -2.44 -2.28
C GLY A 81 4.93 -3.44 -1.90
N MET A 82 4.85 -3.82 -0.61
CA MET A 82 3.80 -4.69 -0.10
C MET A 82 2.41 -4.06 -0.24
N LEU A 83 2.27 -2.77 0.07
CA LEU A 83 1.00 -2.05 -0.06
C LEU A 83 0.52 -2.03 -1.53
N VAL A 84 1.41 -1.73 -2.48
CA VAL A 84 1.09 -1.74 -3.92
C VAL A 84 0.60 -3.12 -4.34
N TYR A 85 1.28 -4.18 -3.90
CA TYR A 85 0.88 -5.56 -4.18
C TYR A 85 -0.49 -5.90 -3.59
N ILE A 86 -0.73 -5.58 -2.31
CA ILE A 86 -2.01 -5.82 -1.65
C ILE A 86 -3.15 -5.08 -2.36
N ILE A 87 -2.94 -3.81 -2.73
CA ILE A 87 -3.94 -3.02 -3.45
C ILE A 87 -4.31 -3.70 -4.77
N TRP A 88 -3.31 -4.18 -5.51
CA TRP A 88 -3.56 -4.91 -6.75
C TRP A 88 -4.29 -6.24 -6.51
N ARG A 89 -3.85 -7.02 -5.52
CA ARG A 89 -4.41 -8.34 -5.20
C ARG A 89 -5.87 -8.24 -4.78
N GLU A 90 -6.19 -7.38 -3.82
CA GLU A 90 -7.56 -7.21 -3.34
C GLU A 90 -8.46 -6.61 -4.42
N ARG A 91 -7.96 -5.68 -5.25
CA ARG A 91 -8.71 -5.19 -6.41
C ARG A 91 -9.14 -6.35 -7.30
N ASN A 92 -8.23 -7.25 -7.64
CA ASN A 92 -8.58 -8.41 -8.49
C ASN A 92 -9.56 -9.35 -7.81
N ARG A 93 -9.40 -9.58 -6.50
CA ARG A 93 -10.36 -10.37 -5.71
C ARG A 93 -11.76 -9.77 -5.72
N ILE A 94 -11.89 -8.46 -5.56
CA ILE A 94 -13.19 -7.76 -5.65
C ILE A 94 -13.79 -7.95 -7.04
N ARG A 95 -13.00 -7.71 -8.10
CA ARG A 95 -13.49 -7.77 -9.49
C ARG A 95 -13.93 -9.16 -9.94
N PHE A 96 -13.20 -10.20 -9.53
CA PHE A 96 -13.35 -11.53 -10.12
C PHE A 96 -13.86 -12.58 -9.14
N GLN A 97 -13.84 -12.31 -7.84
CA GLN A 97 -14.19 -13.28 -6.79
C GLN A 97 -15.21 -12.71 -5.79
N HIS A 98 -15.81 -11.55 -6.10
CA HIS A 98 -16.85 -10.92 -5.26
C HIS A 98 -16.37 -10.66 -3.82
N GLY A 99 -15.06 -10.44 -3.66
CA GLY A 99 -14.45 -10.18 -2.35
C GLY A 99 -14.88 -8.84 -1.75
N LYS A 100 -14.83 -8.74 -0.43
CA LYS A 100 -14.97 -7.48 0.31
C LYS A 100 -13.62 -7.08 0.91
N VAL A 101 -13.35 -5.78 0.93
CA VAL A 101 -12.12 -5.23 1.51
C VAL A 101 -12.34 -4.92 2.98
N GLU A 102 -11.49 -5.48 3.82
CA GLU A 102 -11.37 -5.12 5.22
C GLU A 102 -10.02 -4.45 5.44
N ALA A 103 -10.00 -3.11 5.46
CA ALA A 103 -8.77 -2.33 5.54
C ALA A 103 -7.90 -2.69 6.76
N GLU A 104 -8.53 -3.08 7.87
CA GLU A 104 -7.82 -3.55 9.08
C GLU A 104 -7.06 -4.86 8.85
N ASN A 105 -7.58 -5.78 8.04
CA ASN A 105 -6.88 -7.04 7.73
C ASN A 105 -5.67 -6.78 6.85
N LEU A 106 -5.79 -5.86 5.88
CA LEU A 106 -4.66 -5.46 5.03
C LEU A 106 -3.54 -4.84 5.86
N LEU A 107 -3.95 -4.01 6.83
CA LEU A 107 -3.02 -3.36 7.74
C LEU A 107 -2.29 -4.36 8.63
N LYS A 108 -3.01 -5.36 9.18
CA LYS A 108 -2.42 -6.48 9.92
C LYS A 108 -1.46 -7.30 9.07
N GLU A 109 -1.80 -7.56 7.82
CA GLU A 109 -0.93 -8.31 6.89
C GLU A 109 0.40 -7.60 6.65
N VAL A 110 0.38 -6.28 6.44
CA VAL A 110 1.59 -5.48 6.29
C VAL A 110 2.43 -5.52 7.57
N LEU A 111 1.80 -5.42 8.74
CA LEU A 111 2.50 -5.48 10.03
C LEU A 111 3.13 -6.86 10.28
N MET A 112 2.44 -7.95 9.97
CA MET A 112 2.99 -9.30 10.08
C MET A 112 4.21 -9.47 9.15
N HIS A 113 4.11 -8.98 7.92
CA HIS A 113 5.24 -8.99 6.98
C HIS A 113 6.43 -8.18 7.52
N MET A 114 6.20 -7.01 8.12
CA MET A 114 7.24 -6.22 8.79
C MET A 114 7.88 -7.00 9.94
N HIS A 115 7.09 -7.65 10.78
CA HIS A 115 7.57 -8.41 11.93
C HIS A 115 8.46 -9.59 11.51
N ILE A 116 8.00 -10.40 10.56
CA ILE A 116 8.74 -11.56 10.04
C ILE A 116 10.05 -11.11 9.38
N LYS A 117 10.03 -10.07 8.54
CA LYS A 117 11.26 -9.53 7.94
C LYS A 117 12.18 -8.89 8.99
N GLY A 118 11.61 -8.25 10.01
CA GLY A 118 12.34 -7.69 11.14
C GLY A 118 13.16 -8.75 11.87
N GLN A 119 12.60 -9.94 12.10
CA GLN A 119 13.32 -11.04 12.77
C GLN A 119 14.53 -11.54 11.98
N THR A 120 14.48 -11.48 10.65
CA THR A 120 15.52 -12.04 9.76
C THR A 120 16.58 -11.03 9.32
N ARG A 121 16.35 -9.73 9.49
CA ARG A 121 17.27 -8.65 9.07
C ARG A 121 17.73 -7.79 10.24
N ALA A 122 19.00 -7.88 10.60
CA ALA A 122 19.60 -7.10 11.69
C ALA A 122 19.40 -5.57 11.55
N ALA A 123 19.52 -5.04 10.33
CA ALA A 123 19.26 -3.62 10.05
C ALA A 123 17.82 -3.18 10.39
N TRP A 124 16.85 -4.10 10.24
CA TRP A 124 15.45 -3.83 10.57
C TRP A 124 15.19 -3.97 12.07
N GLN A 125 15.81 -4.91 12.77
CA GLN A 125 15.63 -5.08 14.22
C GLN A 125 15.90 -3.78 14.97
N CYS A 126 17.06 -3.15 14.69
CA CYS A 126 17.42 -1.86 15.29
C CYS A 126 16.44 -0.75 14.89
N ALA A 127 16.03 -0.70 13.62
CA ALA A 127 15.10 0.33 13.15
C ALA A 127 13.68 0.18 13.71
N LEU A 128 13.18 -1.06 13.86
CA LEU A 128 11.84 -1.36 14.38
C LEU A 128 11.71 -1.08 15.88
N GLN A 129 12.78 -1.29 16.66
CA GLN A 129 12.82 -0.91 18.09
C GLN A 129 12.63 0.59 18.33
N ASN A 130 12.96 1.42 17.32
CA ASN A 130 12.82 2.87 17.39
C ASN A 130 11.46 3.38 16.86
N LEU A 131 10.57 2.50 16.39
CA LEU A 131 9.24 2.92 15.92
C LEU A 131 8.27 3.06 17.11
N PRO A 132 7.39 4.09 17.08
CA PRO A 132 6.48 4.39 18.20
C PRO A 132 5.40 3.30 18.43
N VAL A 133 5.16 2.44 17.44
CA VAL A 133 4.15 1.36 17.51
C VAL A 133 4.69 0.12 16.80
N TYR A 134 5.66 -0.54 17.42
CA TYR A 134 6.07 -1.90 17.03
C TYR A 134 5.50 -2.90 18.06
N PRO A 135 4.82 -3.99 17.64
CA PRO A 135 4.34 -5.02 18.56
C PRO A 135 5.48 -5.81 19.21
#